data_AF-A0A821SUG4-F1
#
_entry.id   AF-A0A821SUG4-F1
#
_cell.length_a   1.000
_cell.length_b   1.000
_cell.length_c   1.000
_cell.angle_alpha   90.00
_cell.angle_beta   90.00
_cell.angle_gamma   90.00
#
_symmetry.space_group_name_H-M   'P 1'
#
loop_
_entity.id
_entity.type
_entity.pdbx_description
1 polymer ?
#
loop_
_entity_poly.entity_id
_entity_poly.type
_entity_poly.pdbx_seq_one_letter_code
_entity_poly.pdbx_strand_id
1 'polypeptide(L)'
;MVTSDRVQSVEKNFVDLIEYMKFSIESKDTDNGNNTPRLIDMLPGDFNEKIKILNERLVEYLIEREKEYKEALEKLDVIFLKEFLDTSQQWNSLFVRIRDHYNIYHTIDDTANIVVKTIKEFVLFPKIVESIAPRIKELRRELIHQELINDLTKGFSKQRNEFYSKLNEKYSILSNAKQFSNYQINFDVEKAEQECLKSLETKITEISSNAEILLNR
;
A
#
# COMPACT_ATOMS: atom_id res chain seq x y z
N MET A 1 -8.66 -12.14 -3.53
CA MET A 1 -8.54 -11.30 -4.74
C MET A 1 -9.81 -10.48 -4.93
N VAL A 2 -9.72 -9.17 -4.73
CA VAL A 2 -10.77 -8.23 -5.19
C VAL A 2 -10.54 -8.04 -6.69
N THR A 3 -11.51 -8.43 -7.52
CA THR A 3 -11.41 -8.29 -8.98
C THR A 3 -11.73 -6.84 -9.39
N SER A 4 -11.11 -6.34 -10.46
CA SER A 4 -11.37 -4.99 -11.01
C SER A 4 -12.87 -4.73 -11.21
N ASP A 5 -13.63 -5.77 -11.59
CA ASP A 5 -15.07 -5.69 -11.81
C ASP A 5 -15.86 -5.40 -10.52
N ARG A 6 -15.38 -5.91 -9.37
CA ARG A 6 -15.99 -5.63 -8.07
C ARG A 6 -15.74 -4.18 -7.63
N VAL A 7 -14.54 -3.66 -7.87
CA VAL A 7 -14.23 -2.25 -7.54
C VAL A 7 -15.03 -1.32 -8.44
N GLN A 8 -15.15 -1.60 -9.74
CA GLN A 8 -16.00 -0.83 -10.66
C GLN A 8 -17.49 -0.90 -10.28
N SER A 9 -17.98 -2.06 -9.83
CA SER A 9 -19.35 -2.18 -9.34
C SER A 9 -19.58 -1.39 -8.06
N VAL A 10 -18.63 -1.43 -7.11
CA VAL A 10 -18.70 -0.64 -5.87
C VAL A 10 -18.64 0.85 -6.20
N GLU A 11 -17.77 1.24 -7.13
CA GLU A 11 -17.67 2.61 -7.63
C GLU A 11 -18.99 3.11 -8.19
N LYS A 12 -19.57 2.36 -9.13
CA LYS A 12 -20.86 2.68 -9.72
C LYS A 12 -21.93 2.83 -8.65
N ASN A 13 -22.01 1.89 -7.71
CA ASN A 13 -23.00 1.95 -6.63
C ASN A 13 -22.82 3.16 -5.70
N PHE A 14 -21.57 3.57 -5.42
CA PHE A 14 -21.29 4.77 -4.63
C PHE A 14 -21.61 6.06 -5.38
N VAL A 15 -21.29 6.12 -6.68
CA VAL A 15 -21.66 7.25 -7.54
C VAL A 15 -23.18 7.36 -7.67
N ASP A 16 -23.86 6.26 -7.98
CA ASP A 16 -25.33 6.18 -8.05
C ASP A 16 -25.97 6.62 -6.72
N LEU A 17 -25.37 6.24 -5.58
CA LEU A 17 -25.82 6.66 -4.25
C LEU A 17 -25.66 8.18 -4.03
N ILE A 18 -24.53 8.76 -4.46
CA ILE A 18 -24.29 10.21 -4.38
C ILE A 18 -25.26 10.98 -5.28
N GLU A 19 -25.45 10.53 -6.52
CA GLU A 19 -26.42 11.11 -7.47
C GLU A 19 -27.86 10.98 -6.96
N TYR A 20 -28.19 9.88 -6.30
CA TYR A 20 -29.49 9.68 -5.67
C TYR A 20 -29.70 10.64 -4.49
N MET A 21 -28.71 10.78 -3.60
CA MET A 21 -28.76 11.74 -2.50
C MET A 21 -28.98 13.16 -3.01
N LYS A 22 -28.41 13.52 -4.17
CA LYS A 22 -28.67 14.78 -4.87
C LYS A 22 -30.14 14.93 -5.30
N PHE A 23 -30.73 13.95 -5.99
CA PHE A 23 -32.11 14.03 -6.48
C PHE A 23 -33.12 14.20 -5.32
N SER A 24 -32.88 13.50 -4.22
CA SER A 24 -33.66 13.60 -2.98
C SER A 24 -33.66 15.01 -2.38
N ILE A 25 -32.53 15.73 -2.45
CA ILE A 25 -32.38 17.09 -1.93
C ILE A 25 -33.00 18.12 -2.88
N GLU A 26 -32.73 18.05 -4.20
CA GLU A 26 -33.30 18.97 -5.19
C GLU A 26 -34.85 18.92 -5.21
N SER A 27 -35.43 17.75 -4.92
CA SER A 27 -36.89 17.58 -4.80
C SER A 27 -37.53 18.27 -3.59
N LYS A 28 -36.73 18.73 -2.59
CA LYS A 28 -37.24 19.48 -1.43
C LYS A 28 -37.49 20.96 -1.72
N ASP A 29 -36.83 21.53 -2.74
CA ASP A 29 -36.91 22.96 -3.07
C ASP A 29 -38.01 23.29 -4.09
N THR A 30 -38.69 22.28 -4.66
CA THR A 30 -39.84 22.43 -5.56
C THR A 30 -41.17 22.08 -4.90
N ASP A 31 -41.48 22.68 -3.75
CA ASP A 31 -42.87 22.70 -3.24
C ASP A 31 -43.64 23.88 -3.88
N ASN A 32 -43.99 23.71 -5.15
CA ASN A 32 -45.13 24.38 -5.78
C ASN A 32 -46.18 23.31 -6.14
N GLY A 33 -46.89 22.82 -5.11
CA GLY A 33 -48.29 22.40 -5.21
C GLY A 33 -48.64 21.13 -5.98
N ASN A 34 -47.70 20.29 -6.41
CA ASN A 34 -48.02 18.99 -7.02
C ASN A 34 -47.45 17.82 -6.21
N ASN A 35 -48.36 17.00 -5.65
CA ASN A 35 -48.14 15.75 -4.92
C ASN A 35 -47.43 14.69 -5.79
N THR A 36 -46.16 14.89 -6.08
CA THR A 36 -45.27 13.83 -6.54
C THR A 36 -44.72 13.15 -5.28
N PRO A 37 -44.75 11.82 -5.12
CA PRO A 37 -44.17 11.17 -3.95
C PRO A 37 -42.73 11.65 -3.79
N ARG A 38 -42.35 12.17 -2.60
CA ARG A 38 -40.97 12.57 -2.38
C ARG A 38 -40.14 11.30 -2.51
N LEU A 39 -39.01 11.32 -3.24
CA LEU A 39 -38.17 10.10 -3.36
C LEU A 39 -37.71 9.56 -2.00
N ILE A 40 -37.68 10.40 -0.97
CA ILE A 40 -37.46 10.01 0.42
C ILE A 40 -38.48 8.96 0.89
N ASP A 41 -39.72 9.00 0.40
CA ASP A 41 -40.78 8.05 0.73
C ASP A 41 -40.58 6.68 0.05
N MET A 42 -39.69 6.60 -0.96
CA MET A 42 -39.30 5.36 -1.64
C MET A 42 -38.09 4.68 -1.00
N LEU A 43 -37.38 5.36 -0.10
CA LEU A 43 -36.28 4.76 0.64
C LEU A 43 -36.82 3.81 1.71
N PRO A 44 -36.17 2.65 1.91
CA PRO A 44 -36.38 1.87 3.10
C PRO A 44 -36.19 2.77 4.34
N GLY A 45 -37.07 2.67 5.34
CA GLY A 45 -36.97 3.47 6.56
C GLY A 45 -35.63 3.29 7.31
N ASP A 46 -34.88 2.24 6.99
CA ASP A 46 -33.55 1.91 7.55
C ASP A 46 -32.37 2.35 6.67
N PHE A 47 -32.60 3.11 5.59
CA PHE A 47 -31.55 3.49 4.64
C PHE A 47 -30.40 4.28 5.28
N ASN A 48 -30.72 5.30 6.08
CA ASN A 48 -29.71 6.10 6.78
C ASN A 48 -28.90 5.26 7.77
N GLU A 49 -29.55 4.30 8.43
CA GLU A 49 -28.88 3.37 9.34
C GLU A 49 -27.94 2.42 8.58
N LYS A 50 -28.36 1.91 7.42
CA LYS A 50 -27.51 1.08 6.54
C LYS A 50 -26.29 1.82 6.02
N ILE A 51 -26.44 3.09 5.62
CA ILE A 51 -25.30 3.92 5.21
C ILE A 51 -24.35 4.17 6.38
N LYS A 52 -24.89 4.46 7.56
CA LYS A 52 -24.06 4.59 8.77
C LYS A 52 -23.27 3.31 9.08
N ILE A 53 -23.92 2.15 9.05
CA ILE A 53 -23.27 0.84 9.25
C ILE A 53 -22.21 0.57 8.17
N LEU A 54 -22.49 0.91 6.91
CA LEU A 54 -21.52 0.76 5.83
C LEU A 54 -20.28 1.62 6.10
N ASN A 55 -20.47 2.86 6.55
CA ASN A 55 -19.38 3.77 6.87
C ASN A 55 -18.55 3.26 8.05
N GLU A 56 -19.19 2.83 9.13
CA GLU A 56 -18.53 2.23 10.29
C GLU A 56 -17.67 1.02 9.89
N ARG A 57 -18.24 0.10 9.09
CA ARG A 57 -17.51 -1.08 8.59
C ARG A 57 -16.36 -0.72 7.64
N LEU A 58 -16.54 0.30 6.80
CA LEU A 58 -15.48 0.77 5.93
C LEU A 58 -14.32 1.35 6.75
N VAL A 59 -14.63 2.14 7.80
CA VAL A 59 -13.64 2.69 8.72
C VAL A 59 -12.86 1.56 9.41
N GLU A 60 -13.55 0.58 9.99
CA GLU A 60 -12.92 -0.56 10.65
C GLU A 60 -12.01 -1.34 9.70
N TYR A 61 -12.50 -1.67 8.52
CA TYR A 61 -11.72 -2.35 7.49
C TYR A 61 -10.44 -1.58 7.14
N LEU A 62 -10.54 -0.27 6.98
CA LEU A 62 -9.38 0.57 6.65
C LEU A 62 -8.36 0.59 7.79
N ILE A 63 -8.80 0.72 9.05
CA ILE A 63 -7.91 0.72 10.22
C ILE A 63 -7.16 -0.61 10.34
N GLU A 64 -7.86 -1.74 10.19
CA GLU A 64 -7.24 -3.07 10.22
C GLU A 64 -6.17 -3.22 9.15
N ARG A 65 -6.47 -2.76 7.93
CA ARG A 65 -5.53 -2.83 6.80
C ARG A 65 -4.30 -1.95 6.99
N GLU A 66 -4.44 -0.77 7.60
CA GLU A 66 -3.29 0.07 7.92
C GLU A 66 -2.36 -0.59 8.95
N LYS A 67 -2.94 -1.29 9.94
CA LYS A 67 -2.16 -2.04 10.94
C LYS A 67 -1.39 -3.18 10.27
N GLU A 68 -2.06 -3.99 9.46
CA GLU A 68 -1.42 -5.10 8.74
C GLU A 68 -0.30 -4.60 7.81
N TYR A 69 -0.51 -3.47 7.14
CA TYR A 69 0.50 -2.83 6.31
C TYR A 69 1.76 -2.45 7.12
N LYS A 70 1.59 -1.81 8.28
CA LYS A 70 2.73 -1.44 9.15
C LYS A 70 3.50 -2.68 9.58
N GLU A 71 2.80 -3.72 10.01
CA GLU A 71 3.43 -4.99 10.38
C GLU A 71 4.18 -5.64 9.21
N ALA A 72 3.61 -5.62 8.01
CA ALA A 72 4.24 -6.17 6.82
C ALA A 72 5.49 -5.38 6.41
N LEU A 73 5.48 -4.05 6.57
CA LEU A 73 6.64 -3.20 6.33
C LEU A 73 7.77 -3.49 7.32
N GLU A 74 7.44 -3.70 8.59
CA GLU A 74 8.39 -4.10 9.64
C GLU A 74 8.98 -5.50 9.36
N LYS A 75 8.12 -6.46 9.04
CA LYS A 75 8.48 -7.86 8.74
C LYS A 75 9.07 -8.07 7.34
N LEU A 76 9.09 -7.02 6.51
CA LEU A 76 9.53 -7.08 5.10
C LEU A 76 8.77 -8.13 4.25
N ASP A 77 7.48 -8.29 4.51
CA ASP A 77 6.63 -9.19 3.73
C ASP A 77 6.30 -8.57 2.36
N VAL A 78 7.17 -8.80 1.39
CA VAL A 78 7.07 -8.25 0.03
C VAL A 78 5.77 -8.67 -0.66
N ILE A 79 5.28 -9.89 -0.40
CA ILE A 79 4.08 -10.42 -1.06
C ILE A 79 2.87 -9.65 -0.56
N PHE A 80 2.70 -9.57 0.76
CA PHE A 80 1.58 -8.83 1.35
C PHE A 80 1.62 -7.35 0.99
N LEU A 81 2.80 -6.71 1.06
CA LEU A 81 2.97 -5.31 0.68
C LEU A 81 2.53 -5.03 -0.76
N LYS A 82 2.78 -5.97 -1.67
CA LYS A 82 2.35 -5.85 -3.08
C LYS A 82 0.84 -5.97 -3.20
N GLU A 83 0.24 -6.99 -2.59
CA GLU A 83 -1.21 -7.16 -2.59
C GLU A 83 -1.93 -5.95 -1.98
N PHE A 84 -1.35 -5.37 -0.93
CA PHE A 84 -1.83 -4.15 -0.30
C PHE A 84 -1.68 -2.93 -1.22
N LEU A 85 -0.57 -2.80 -1.95
CA LEU A 85 -0.38 -1.74 -2.96
C LEU A 85 -1.39 -1.87 -4.11
N ASP A 86 -1.57 -3.07 -4.66
CA ASP A 86 -2.54 -3.36 -5.73
C ASP A 86 -3.95 -2.93 -5.28
N THR A 87 -4.33 -3.35 -4.07
CA THR A 87 -5.63 -3.03 -3.48
C THR A 87 -5.76 -1.52 -3.23
N SER A 88 -4.74 -0.90 -2.63
CA SER A 88 -4.75 0.53 -2.31
C SER A 88 -4.79 1.42 -3.56
N GLN A 89 -4.16 1.01 -4.66
CA GLN A 89 -4.23 1.71 -5.93
C GLN A 89 -5.67 1.74 -6.46
N GLN A 90 -6.37 0.59 -6.41
CA GLN A 90 -7.76 0.47 -6.84
C GLN A 90 -8.69 1.33 -5.97
N TRP A 91 -8.54 1.26 -4.65
CA TRP A 91 -9.32 2.08 -3.71
C TRP A 91 -9.01 3.56 -3.85
N ASN A 92 -7.75 3.94 -4.10
CA ASN A 92 -7.38 5.33 -4.30
C ASN A 92 -8.08 5.93 -5.54
N SER A 93 -8.20 5.19 -6.63
CA SER A 93 -8.98 5.62 -7.81
C SER A 93 -10.44 5.89 -7.45
N LEU A 94 -11.06 4.97 -6.72
CA LEU A 94 -12.44 5.11 -6.23
C LEU A 94 -12.60 6.35 -5.34
N PHE A 95 -11.71 6.51 -4.36
CA PHE A 95 -11.75 7.60 -3.40
C PHE A 95 -11.52 8.97 -4.02
N VAL A 96 -10.64 9.08 -5.03
CA VAL A 96 -10.45 10.31 -5.79
C VAL A 96 -11.75 10.67 -6.51
N ARG A 97 -12.38 9.72 -7.21
CA ARG A 97 -13.63 9.97 -7.95
C ARG A 97 -14.80 10.35 -7.02
N ILE A 98 -14.94 9.66 -5.89
CA ILE A 98 -15.94 10.01 -4.86
C ILE A 98 -15.71 11.43 -4.33
N ARG A 99 -14.45 11.79 -4.05
CA ARG A 99 -14.09 13.11 -3.53
C ARG A 99 -14.37 14.21 -4.56
N ASP A 100 -14.06 13.98 -5.82
CA ASP A 100 -14.32 14.94 -6.91
C ASP A 100 -15.83 15.18 -7.07
N HIS A 101 -16.65 14.13 -7.01
CA HIS A 101 -18.10 14.28 -7.00
C HIS A 101 -18.57 15.05 -5.76
N TYR A 102 -18.08 14.73 -4.57
CA TYR A 102 -18.45 15.44 -3.34
C TYR A 102 -18.07 16.94 -3.36
N ASN A 103 -16.86 17.29 -3.82
CA ASN A 103 -16.38 18.68 -3.86
C ASN A 103 -17.22 19.57 -4.79
N ILE A 104 -17.90 18.99 -5.79
CA ILE A 104 -18.85 19.70 -6.66
C ILE A 104 -20.14 20.03 -5.91
N TYR A 105 -20.46 19.31 -4.82
CA TYR A 105 -21.74 19.37 -4.11
C TYR A 105 -21.56 19.70 -2.61
N HIS A 106 -20.74 20.70 -2.28
CA HIS A 106 -20.29 21.13 -0.94
C HIS A 106 -21.33 21.31 0.19
N THR A 107 -22.62 21.08 -0.05
CA THR A 107 -23.75 21.22 0.89
C THR A 107 -24.28 19.89 1.45
N ILE A 108 -23.58 18.77 1.26
CA ILE A 108 -24.09 17.45 1.70
C ILE A 108 -23.76 17.15 3.18
N ASP A 109 -24.81 16.70 3.87
CA ASP A 109 -24.96 16.13 5.22
C ASP A 109 -23.71 15.59 5.97
N ASP A 110 -23.76 15.61 7.31
CA ASP A 110 -22.65 15.23 8.21
C ASP A 110 -22.10 13.82 7.93
N THR A 111 -22.95 12.91 7.45
CA THR A 111 -22.59 11.54 7.12
C THR A 111 -21.63 11.45 5.91
N ALA A 112 -21.84 12.26 4.87
CA ALA A 112 -20.94 12.32 3.72
C ALA A 112 -19.60 13.01 4.10
N ASN A 113 -19.67 14.00 4.99
CA ASN A 113 -18.48 14.66 5.55
C ASN A 113 -17.59 13.67 6.31
N ILE A 114 -18.18 12.75 7.08
CA ILE A 114 -17.44 11.68 7.78
C ILE A 114 -16.73 10.77 6.78
N VAL A 115 -17.43 10.26 5.76
CA VAL A 115 -16.82 9.39 4.73
C VAL A 115 -15.65 10.08 4.04
N VAL A 116 -15.83 11.33 3.62
CA VAL A 116 -14.79 12.10 2.94
C VAL A 116 -13.61 12.41 3.87
N LYS A 117 -13.88 12.72 5.14
CA LYS A 117 -12.84 12.96 6.16
C LYS A 117 -12.04 11.69 6.42
N THR A 118 -12.70 10.55 6.62
CA THR A 118 -12.04 9.25 6.81
C THR A 118 -11.23 8.86 5.57
N ILE A 119 -11.77 9.07 4.36
CA ILE A 119 -11.05 8.86 3.09
C ILE A 119 -9.80 9.76 2.99
N LYS A 120 -9.85 10.99 3.54
CA LYS A 120 -8.71 11.92 3.58
C LYS A 120 -7.66 11.54 4.63
N GLU A 121 -8.08 10.91 5.73
CA GLU A 121 -7.21 10.50 6.85
C GLU A 121 -6.44 9.21 6.56
N PHE A 122 -6.92 8.38 5.61
CA PHE A 122 -6.21 7.18 5.20
C PHE A 122 -4.88 7.50 4.50
N VAL A 123 -3.90 6.60 4.65
CA VAL A 123 -2.62 6.70 3.95
C VAL A 123 -2.88 6.51 2.46
N LEU A 124 -2.98 7.62 1.73
CA LEU A 124 -3.19 7.60 0.29
C LEU A 124 -2.14 6.74 -0.39
N PHE A 125 -2.52 6.06 -1.47
CA PHE A 125 -1.61 5.24 -2.28
C PHE A 125 -0.22 5.90 -2.51
N PRO A 126 -0.12 7.21 -2.85
CA PRO A 126 1.18 7.87 -2.97
C PRO A 126 2.05 7.83 -1.71
N LYS A 127 1.46 7.99 -0.51
CA LYS A 127 2.19 7.91 0.76
C LYS A 127 2.68 6.50 1.05
N ILE A 128 1.93 5.46 0.65
CA ILE A 128 2.33 4.05 0.79
C ILE A 128 3.53 3.75 -0.11
N VAL A 129 3.51 4.26 -1.34
CA VAL A 129 4.64 4.18 -2.28
C VAL A 129 5.87 4.88 -1.70
N GLU A 130 5.69 6.06 -1.11
CA GLU A 130 6.76 6.82 -0.45
C GLU A 130 7.36 6.12 0.77
N SER A 131 6.61 5.32 1.52
CA SER A 131 7.11 4.61 2.71
C SER A 131 7.85 3.31 2.40
N ILE A 132 7.61 2.68 1.25
CA ILE A 132 8.32 1.46 0.83
C ILE A 132 9.74 1.79 0.32
N ALA A 133 9.90 2.89 -0.43
CA ALA A 133 11.19 3.25 -1.04
C ALA A 133 12.36 3.40 -0.03
N PRO A 134 12.18 4.08 1.13
CA PRO A 134 13.20 4.18 2.17
C PRO A 134 13.64 2.82 2.69
N ARG A 135 12.71 1.87 2.84
CA ARG A 135 13.03 0.55 3.38
C ARG A 135 13.87 -0.28 2.41
N ILE A 136 13.58 -0.20 1.10
CA ILE A 136 14.42 -0.82 0.06
C ILE A 136 15.82 -0.18 0.05
N LYS A 137 15.90 1.14 0.18
CA LYS A 137 17.18 1.87 0.24
C LYS A 137 18.02 1.49 1.46
N GLU A 138 17.37 1.26 2.60
CA GLU A 138 18.01 0.77 3.82
C GLU A 138 18.57 -0.65 3.62
N LEU A 139 17.78 -1.58 3.08
CA LEU A 139 18.24 -2.94 2.76
C LEU A 139 19.46 -2.95 1.83
N ARG A 140 19.44 -2.13 0.77
CA ARG A 140 20.60 -1.94 -0.11
C ARG A 140 21.83 -1.48 0.69
N ARG A 141 21.67 -0.46 1.54
CA ARG A 141 22.78 0.05 2.35
C ARG A 141 23.31 -1.04 3.26
N GLU A 142 22.45 -1.75 3.97
CA GLU A 142 22.85 -2.84 4.86
C GLU A 142 23.69 -3.87 4.11
N LEU A 143 23.22 -4.36 2.95
CA LEU A 143 23.92 -5.36 2.12
C LEU A 143 25.29 -4.89 1.64
N ILE A 144 25.39 -3.67 1.12
CA ILE A 144 26.66 -3.12 0.60
C ILE A 144 27.72 -3.03 1.70
N HIS A 145 27.33 -2.77 2.95
CA HIS A 145 28.26 -2.60 4.06
C HIS A 145 28.51 -3.89 4.86
N GLN A 146 27.90 -5.03 4.51
CA GLN A 146 28.22 -6.32 5.16
C GLN A 146 29.59 -6.84 4.71
N GLU A 147 30.42 -7.30 5.65
CA GLU A 147 31.67 -7.99 5.35
C GLU A 147 31.42 -9.50 5.21
N LEU A 148 31.89 -10.10 4.10
CA LEU A 148 31.73 -11.54 3.86
C LEU A 148 32.54 -12.39 4.84
N ILE A 149 33.61 -11.85 5.43
CA ILE A 149 34.40 -12.54 6.46
C ILE A 149 34.61 -11.57 7.61
N ASN A 150 33.86 -11.78 8.70
CA ASN A 150 34.04 -11.03 9.94
C ASN A 150 35.09 -11.73 10.82
N ASP A 151 36.08 -10.98 11.32
CA ASP A 151 37.16 -11.48 12.19
C ASP A 151 36.68 -12.21 13.44
N LEU A 152 35.48 -11.90 13.94
CA LEU A 152 34.84 -12.58 15.08
C LEU A 152 34.29 -13.98 14.72
N THR A 153 33.99 -14.23 13.44
CA THR A 153 33.38 -15.49 12.96
C THR A 153 34.37 -16.41 12.26
N LYS A 154 35.61 -15.96 12.04
CA LYS A 154 36.69 -16.65 11.30
C LYS A 154 36.95 -18.09 11.79
N GLY A 155 36.74 -18.37 13.09
CA GLY A 155 36.91 -19.69 13.70
C GLY A 155 35.62 -20.49 13.97
N PHE A 156 34.44 -19.93 13.69
CA PHE A 156 33.17 -20.53 14.12
C PHE A 156 32.22 -20.76 12.93
N SER A 157 32.23 -22.00 12.40
CA SER A 157 31.48 -22.39 11.20
C SER A 157 29.98 -22.16 11.30
N LYS A 158 29.37 -22.41 12.47
CA LYS A 158 27.92 -22.22 12.69
C LYS A 158 27.51 -20.76 12.56
N GLN A 159 28.17 -19.85 13.27
CA GLN A 159 27.90 -18.42 13.27
C GLN A 159 28.11 -17.81 11.88
N ARG A 160 29.14 -18.27 11.16
CA ARG A 160 29.40 -17.87 9.78
C ARG A 160 28.26 -18.31 8.84
N ASN A 161 27.79 -19.55 8.96
CA ASN A 161 26.68 -20.03 8.14
C ASN A 161 25.37 -19.29 8.44
N GLU A 162 25.09 -19.02 9.72
CA GLU A 162 23.94 -18.20 10.12
C GLU A 162 24.03 -16.77 9.56
N PHE A 163 25.21 -16.17 9.57
CA PHE A 163 25.46 -14.86 8.96
C PHE A 163 25.15 -14.87 7.45
N TYR A 164 25.68 -15.83 6.69
CA TYR A 164 25.41 -15.92 5.26
C TYR A 164 23.94 -16.24 4.95
N SER A 165 23.29 -17.04 5.79
CA SER A 165 21.85 -17.30 5.66
C SER A 165 21.04 -16.00 5.76
N LYS A 166 21.34 -15.15 6.76
CA LYS A 166 20.69 -13.84 6.93
C LYS A 166 21.02 -12.88 5.80
N LEU A 167 22.25 -12.92 5.28
CA LEU A 167 22.64 -12.12 4.11
C LEU A 167 21.83 -12.51 2.87
N ASN A 168 21.68 -13.82 2.64
CA ASN A 168 20.90 -14.37 1.54
C ASN A 168 19.39 -14.05 1.67
N GLU A 169 18.85 -14.08 2.88
CA GLU A 169 17.47 -13.67 3.17
C GLU A 169 17.25 -12.20 2.75
N LYS A 170 18.13 -11.28 3.19
CA LYS A 170 18.05 -9.85 2.81
C LYS A 170 18.16 -9.64 1.30
N TYR A 171 19.06 -10.37 0.64
CA TYR A 171 19.18 -10.33 -0.82
C TYR A 171 17.89 -10.82 -1.50
N SER A 172 17.29 -11.90 -1.01
CA SER A 172 16.04 -12.44 -1.53
C SER A 172 14.89 -11.45 -1.40
N ILE A 173 14.80 -10.73 -0.27
CA ILE A 173 13.83 -9.65 -0.07
C ILE A 173 14.03 -8.54 -1.11
N LEU A 174 15.28 -8.08 -1.30
CA LEU A 174 15.60 -7.05 -2.30
C LEU A 174 15.25 -7.50 -3.72
N SER A 175 15.57 -8.74 -4.07
CA SER A 175 15.25 -9.31 -5.39
C SER A 175 13.75 -9.41 -5.62
N ASN A 176 12.99 -9.86 -4.61
CA ASN A 176 11.53 -9.93 -4.67
C ASN A 176 10.88 -8.55 -4.76
N ALA A 177 11.50 -7.50 -4.22
CA ALA A 177 11.00 -6.13 -4.28
C ALA A 177 10.90 -5.57 -5.71
N LYS A 178 11.50 -6.22 -6.72
CA LYS A 178 11.30 -5.88 -8.13
C LYS A 178 9.84 -5.92 -8.57
N GLN A 179 9.01 -6.70 -7.87
CA GLN A 179 7.58 -6.75 -8.13
C GLN A 179 6.88 -5.39 -7.92
N PHE A 180 7.53 -4.44 -7.25
CA PHE A 180 7.02 -3.09 -7.06
C PHE A 180 7.35 -2.12 -8.20
N SER A 181 8.13 -2.54 -9.22
CA SER A 181 8.52 -1.71 -10.37
C SER A 181 7.34 -1.04 -11.09
N ASN A 182 6.17 -1.70 -11.11
CA ASN A 182 4.95 -1.20 -11.73
C ASN A 182 4.37 0.06 -11.06
N TYR A 183 4.79 0.38 -9.83
CA TYR A 183 4.24 1.49 -9.04
C TYR A 183 5.07 2.78 -9.10
N GLN A 184 6.04 2.87 -10.03
CA GLN A 184 6.93 4.03 -10.18
C GLN A 184 7.56 4.47 -8.85
N ILE A 185 8.02 3.50 -8.05
CA ILE A 185 8.79 3.81 -6.85
C ILE A 185 9.99 4.67 -7.27
N ASN A 186 10.26 5.78 -6.56
CA ASN A 186 11.39 6.69 -6.77
C ASN A 186 12.78 6.04 -6.51
N PHE A 187 12.87 4.73 -6.68
CA PHE A 187 14.04 3.91 -6.43
C PHE A 187 14.08 2.76 -7.44
N ASP A 188 15.15 2.74 -8.22
CA ASP A 188 15.42 1.69 -9.20
C ASP A 188 15.95 0.44 -8.47
N VAL A 189 15.04 -0.52 -8.23
CA VAL A 189 15.33 -1.77 -7.52
C VAL A 189 16.30 -2.65 -8.32
N GLU A 190 16.22 -2.64 -9.65
CA GLU A 190 17.10 -3.45 -10.50
C GLU A 190 18.53 -2.94 -10.42
N LYS A 191 18.71 -1.63 -10.55
CA LYS A 191 20.03 -1.01 -10.36
C LYS A 191 20.59 -1.27 -8.97
N ALA A 192 19.75 -1.20 -7.93
CA ALA A 192 20.16 -1.49 -6.57
C ALA A 192 20.66 -2.92 -6.38
N GLU A 193 19.96 -3.90 -6.93
CA GLU A 193 20.37 -5.30 -6.88
C GLU A 193 21.69 -5.53 -7.64
N GLN A 194 21.83 -4.95 -8.85
CA GLN A 194 23.07 -5.05 -9.63
C GLN A 194 24.28 -4.47 -8.89
N GLU A 195 24.13 -3.32 -8.23
CA GLU A 195 25.20 -2.73 -7.43
C GLU A 195 25.56 -3.60 -6.23
N CYS A 196 24.57 -4.23 -5.58
CA CYS A 196 24.82 -5.20 -4.51
C CYS A 196 25.59 -6.42 -5.03
N LEU A 197 25.20 -6.98 -6.17
CA LEU A 197 25.89 -8.11 -6.81
C LEU A 197 27.34 -7.76 -7.12
N LYS A 198 27.58 -6.62 -7.77
CA LYS A 198 28.94 -6.17 -8.10
C LYS A 198 29.81 -5.96 -6.85
N SER A 199 29.23 -5.43 -5.77
CA SER A 199 29.93 -5.29 -4.48
C SER A 199 30.31 -6.65 -3.89
N LEU A 200 29.40 -7.63 -3.95
CA LEU A 200 29.65 -9.00 -3.50
C LEU A 200 30.75 -9.67 -4.33
N GLU A 201 30.67 -9.59 -5.65
CA GLU A 201 31.69 -10.13 -6.57
C GLU A 201 33.08 -9.55 -6.27
N THR A 202 33.14 -8.24 -6.04
CA THR A 202 34.40 -7.55 -5.69
C THR A 202 34.99 -8.11 -4.40
N LYS A 203 34.17 -8.26 -3.34
CA LYS A 203 34.61 -8.79 -2.05
C LYS A 203 35.05 -10.26 -2.14
N ILE A 204 34.34 -11.08 -2.92
CA ILE A 204 34.73 -12.48 -3.16
C ILE A 204 36.10 -12.53 -3.84
N THR A 205 36.29 -11.71 -4.89
CA THR A 205 37.56 -11.65 -5.64
C THR A 205 38.73 -11.24 -4.74
N GLU A 206 38.51 -10.25 -3.86
CA GLU A 206 39.51 -9.81 -2.88
C GLU A 206 39.89 -10.93 -1.90
N ILE A 207 38.89 -11.62 -1.35
CA ILE A 207 39.10 -12.76 -0.44
C ILE A 207 39.90 -13.87 -1.13
N SER A 208 39.51 -14.24 -2.35
CA SER A 208 40.21 -15.26 -3.13
C SER A 208 41.67 -14.88 -3.39
N SER A 209 41.92 -13.63 -3.81
CA SER A 209 43.27 -13.12 -4.05
C SER A 209 44.13 -13.14 -2.79
N ASN A 210 43.57 -12.73 -1.65
CA ASN A 210 44.27 -12.77 -0.36
C ASN A 210 44.60 -14.19 0.09
N ALA A 211 43.72 -15.16 -0.17
CA ALA A 211 43.97 -16.57 0.12
C ALA A 211 45.09 -17.14 -0.75
N GLU A 212 45.13 -16.82 -2.04
CA GLU A 212 46.21 -17.24 -2.95
C GLU A 212 47.58 -16.72 -2.50
N ILE A 213 47.67 -15.47 -2.04
CA ILE A 213 48.92 -14.89 -1.51
C ILE A 213 49.41 -15.67 -0.28
N LEU A 214 48.50 -16.12 0.59
CA LEU A 214 48.85 -16.88 1.80
C LEU A 214 49.32 -18.30 1.49
N LEU A 215 48.72 -18.95 0.49
CA LEU A 215 49.06 -20.33 0.11
C LEU A 215 50.35 -20.44 -0.73
N ASN A 216 50.76 -19.36 -1.38
CA ASN A 216 52.00 -19.29 -2.17
C ASN A 216 53.22 -18.81 -1.35
N ARG A 217 53.10 -18.74 -0.02
CA ARG A 217 54.21 -18.50 0.94
C ARG A 217 54.60 -19.80 1.62
#